data_AF-A0AAE1X428-F1
#
_entry.id   AF-A0AAE1X428-F1
#
_cell.length_a   1.000
_cell.length_b   1.000
_cell.length_c   1.000
_cell.angle_alpha   90.00
_cell.angle_beta   90.00
_cell.angle_gamma   90.00
#
_symmetry.space_group_name_H-M   'P 1'
#
loop_
_entity.id
_entity.type
_entity.pdbx_description
1 polymer ?
#
loop_
_entity_poly.entity_id
_entity_poly.type
_entity_poly.pdbx_seq_one_letter_code
_entity_poly.pdbx_strand_id
1 'polypeptide(L)'
;MDSGMAPANITTSINTIPMLNGSNFKSWKENLEIVLGVMDLDLALREDSPPALTDKSASEQKREKKRWEKSNCMCVMIMKKSIPEALRGTMSETLTKAKDFLEYIEKRFVNNEKAEIGTLLTNLISKRYTGEGNIREYIMEMSHLASKLKALKLDLSEDLLVHLVLISLSTQFSQFKVSYNCQKETWSLNELISHCVQEEERFKQDKTECAISP
;
A
#
# COMPACT_ATOMS: atom_id res chain seq x y z
N MET A 1 9.63 33.40 29.14
CA MET A 1 10.59 32.27 29.19
C MET A 1 10.26 31.38 28.01
N ASP A 2 11.15 31.36 27.02
CA ASP A 2 11.00 30.51 25.82
C ASP A 2 11.41 29.08 26.23
N SER A 3 10.43 28.26 26.58
CA SER A 3 10.62 26.84 26.92
C SER A 3 10.79 26.02 25.64
N GLY A 4 11.76 26.39 24.81
CA GLY A 4 12.12 25.66 23.61
C GLY A 4 12.67 24.28 23.95
N MET A 5 12.26 23.26 23.19
CA MET A 5 12.72 21.89 23.36
C MET A 5 14.23 21.79 23.15
N ALA A 6 14.95 21.06 24.02
CA ALA A 6 16.41 20.94 23.92
C ALA A 6 16.85 20.33 22.58
N PRO A 7 17.97 20.76 21.96
CA PRO A 7 18.42 20.27 20.65
C PRO A 7 18.61 18.74 20.53
N ALA A 8 19.00 18.07 21.62
CA ALA A 8 19.10 16.62 21.68
C ALA A 8 17.72 15.94 21.51
N ASN A 9 16.68 16.52 22.11
CA ASN A 9 15.32 16.00 22.02
C ASN A 9 14.75 16.21 20.60
N ILE A 10 15.06 17.34 19.96
CA ILE A 10 14.67 17.65 18.56
C ILE A 10 15.22 16.57 17.61
N THR A 11 16.51 16.22 17.74
CA THR A 11 17.12 15.22 16.86
C THR A 11 16.53 13.83 17.07
N THR A 12 16.28 13.45 18.33
CA THR A 12 15.63 12.18 18.69
C THR A 12 14.23 12.08 18.10
N SER A 13 13.40 13.12 18.24
CA SER A 13 12.05 13.17 17.67
C SER A 13 12.05 13.07 16.14
N ILE A 14 12.98 13.71 15.44
CA ILE A 14 13.07 13.59 13.98
C ILE A 14 13.42 12.15 13.56
N ASN A 15 14.25 11.45 14.34
CA ASN A 15 14.67 10.08 14.02
C ASN A 15 13.58 9.03 14.26
N THR A 16 12.45 9.37 14.89
CA THR A 16 11.31 8.44 15.01
C THR A 16 10.49 8.36 13.73
N ILE A 17 10.66 9.31 12.80
CA ILE A 17 10.03 9.25 11.48
C ILE A 17 10.72 8.12 10.69
N PRO A 18 10.00 7.06 10.28
CA PRO A 18 10.60 5.99 9.51
C PRO A 18 11.11 6.51 8.17
N MET A 19 12.09 5.85 7.56
CA MET A 19 12.48 6.18 6.18
C MET A 19 11.33 5.80 5.23
N LEU A 20 10.94 6.71 4.35
CA LEU A 20 9.92 6.44 3.33
C LEU A 20 10.44 5.37 2.35
N ASN A 21 9.60 4.39 2.07
CA ASN A 21 9.83 3.33 1.11
C ASN A 21 8.57 3.17 0.22
N GLY A 22 8.59 2.20 -0.69
CA GLY A 22 7.50 2.01 -1.66
C GLY A 22 6.12 1.71 -1.07
N SER A 23 6.04 1.16 0.15
CA SER A 23 4.79 0.61 0.72
C SER A 23 4.38 1.22 2.06
N ASN A 24 5.21 2.05 2.69
CA ASN A 24 4.94 2.59 4.03
C ASN A 24 4.43 4.04 4.05
N PHE A 25 4.03 4.62 2.91
CA PHE A 25 3.64 6.04 2.81
C PHE A 25 2.64 6.48 3.88
N LYS A 26 1.60 5.68 4.14
CA LYS A 26 0.60 5.99 5.16
C LYS A 26 1.22 6.13 6.56
N SER A 27 1.98 5.12 6.99
CA SER A 27 2.62 5.13 8.31
C SER A 27 3.69 6.23 8.41
N TRP A 28 4.43 6.47 7.32
CA TRP A 28 5.40 7.55 7.23
C TRP A 28 4.73 8.92 7.43
N LYS A 29 3.63 9.20 6.71
CA LYS A 29 2.89 10.46 6.79
C LYS A 29 2.33 10.68 8.19
N GLU A 30 1.73 9.66 8.81
CA GLU A 30 1.20 9.74 10.17
C GLU A 30 2.31 10.08 11.19
N ASN A 31 3.46 9.40 11.14
CA ASN A 31 4.58 9.69 12.05
C ASN A 31 5.18 11.08 11.81
N LEU A 32 5.29 11.50 10.55
CA LEU A 32 5.74 12.84 10.18
C LEU A 32 4.83 13.92 10.80
N GLU A 33 3.51 13.81 10.62
CA GLU A 33 2.54 14.78 11.13
C GLU A 33 2.56 14.85 12.66
N ILE A 34 2.66 13.72 13.34
CA ILE A 34 2.78 13.66 14.82
C ILE A 34 4.05 14.38 15.28
N VAL A 35 5.20 14.06 14.69
CA VAL A 35 6.48 14.65 15.09
C VAL A 35 6.49 16.17 14.84
N LEU A 36 5.99 16.61 13.68
CA LEU A 36 5.91 18.04 13.37
C LEU A 36 4.96 18.78 14.31
N GLY A 37 3.82 18.19 14.68
CA GLY A 37 2.87 18.77 15.62
C GLY A 37 3.43 18.89 17.04
N VAL A 38 4.09 17.84 17.55
CA VAL A 38 4.75 17.87 18.87
C VAL A 38 5.85 18.93 18.94
N MET A 39 6.50 19.21 17.81
CA MET A 39 7.57 20.20 17.71
C MET A 39 7.08 21.63 17.42
N ASP A 40 5.77 21.86 17.29
CA ASP A 40 5.18 23.16 16.87
C ASP A 40 5.75 23.66 15.52
N LEU A 41 5.93 22.71 14.59
CA LEU A 41 6.46 22.95 13.24
C LEU A 41 5.41 22.71 12.15
N ASP A 42 4.19 22.27 12.48
CA ASP A 42 3.13 21.92 11.53
C ASP A 42 2.39 23.12 10.91
N LEU A 43 2.67 24.35 11.38
CA LEU A 43 1.99 25.58 10.93
C LEU A 43 1.90 25.72 9.40
N ALA A 44 3.01 25.55 8.69
CA ALA A 44 3.07 25.68 7.22
C ALA A 44 2.42 24.52 6.45
N LEU A 45 2.07 23.42 7.13
CA LEU A 45 1.27 22.35 6.55
C LEU A 45 -0.23 22.63 6.72
N ARG A 46 -0.62 23.33 7.80
CA ARG A 46 -2.02 23.60 8.16
C ARG A 46 -2.56 24.88 7.54
N GLU A 47 -1.73 25.91 7.47
CA GLU A 47 -2.13 27.25 7.05
C GLU A 47 -1.44 27.65 5.74
N ASP A 48 -2.17 28.41 4.91
CA ASP A 48 -1.62 28.94 3.67
C ASP A 48 -0.57 30.03 3.97
N SER A 49 0.33 30.24 3.00
CA SER A 49 1.39 31.24 3.13
C SER A 49 0.80 32.61 3.44
N PRO A 50 1.29 33.30 4.48
CA PRO A 50 0.92 34.67 4.75
C PRO A 50 1.21 35.60 3.55
N PRO A 51 0.49 36.72 3.43
CA PRO A 51 0.71 37.69 2.36
C PRO A 51 2.14 38.23 2.34
N ALA A 52 2.55 38.77 1.18
CA ALA A 52 3.81 39.51 1.10
C ALA A 52 3.78 40.70 2.07
N LEU A 53 4.89 40.89 2.80
CA LEU A 53 5.01 42.04 3.70
C LEU A 53 5.25 43.30 2.87
N THR A 54 4.73 44.41 3.37
CA THR A 54 5.02 45.76 2.86
C THR A 54 5.71 46.58 3.95
N ASP A 55 6.27 47.74 3.59
CA ASP A 55 6.90 48.64 4.57
C ASP A 55 5.93 49.11 5.67
N LYS A 56 4.61 49.04 5.40
CA LYS A 56 3.53 49.38 6.34
C LYS A 56 3.04 48.19 7.19
N SER A 57 3.56 46.98 6.96
CA SER A 57 3.11 45.80 7.70
C SER A 57 3.41 45.94 9.19
N ALA A 58 2.39 45.63 10.01
CA ALA A 58 2.50 45.66 11.46
C ALA A 58 3.58 44.67 11.96
N SER A 59 4.15 44.96 13.13
CA SER A 59 5.13 44.06 13.78
C SER A 59 4.60 42.63 13.93
N GLU A 60 3.29 42.50 14.18
CA GLU A 60 2.61 41.21 14.30
C GLU A 60 2.65 40.39 13.00
N GLN A 61 2.29 40.99 11.87
CA GLN A 61 2.33 40.34 10.55
C GLN A 61 3.74 39.87 10.18
N LYS A 62 4.76 40.67 10.54
CA LYS A 62 6.17 40.30 10.33
C LYS A 62 6.56 39.08 11.17
N ARG A 63 6.07 38.99 12.41
CA ARG A 63 6.32 37.85 13.31
C ARG A 63 5.63 36.58 12.80
N GLU A 64 4.37 36.69 12.39
CA GLU A 64 3.59 35.60 11.83
C GLU A 64 4.26 35.01 10.58
N LYS A 65 4.62 35.86 9.61
CA LYS A 65 5.34 35.42 8.42
C LYS A 65 6.65 34.71 8.75
N LYS A 66 7.44 35.26 9.67
CA LYS A 66 8.71 34.63 10.09
C LYS A 66 8.48 33.26 10.75
N ARG A 67 7.42 33.11 11.55
CA ARG A 67 7.06 31.83 12.18
C ARG A 67 6.64 30.80 11.12
N TRP A 68 5.82 31.22 10.16
CA TRP A 68 5.41 30.38 9.04
C TRP A 68 6.60 29.96 8.16
N GLU A 69 7.49 30.89 7.81
CA GLU A 69 8.70 30.59 7.01
C GLU A 69 9.64 29.62 7.72
N LYS A 70 9.81 29.76 9.04
CA LYS A 70 10.59 28.83 9.85
C LYS A 70 9.95 27.43 9.84
N SER A 71 8.65 27.33 10.09
CA SER A 71 7.91 26.07 10.03
C SER A 71 8.03 25.43 8.64
N ASN A 72 7.81 26.19 7.57
CA ASN A 72 7.92 25.74 6.19
C ASN A 72 9.30 25.16 5.88
N CYS A 73 10.37 25.89 6.23
CA CYS A 73 11.74 25.46 6.00
C CYS A 73 12.06 24.15 6.74
N MET A 74 11.66 24.04 8.01
CA MET A 74 11.90 22.86 8.83
C MET A 74 11.13 21.63 8.33
N CYS A 75 9.85 21.80 7.97
CA CYS A 75 9.05 20.72 7.38
C CYS A 75 9.70 20.15 6.12
N VAL A 76 10.16 21.01 5.21
CA VAL A 76 10.84 20.58 3.97
C VAL A 76 12.12 19.81 4.30
N MET A 77 12.95 20.31 5.23
CA MET A 77 14.19 19.62 5.63
C MET A 77 13.94 18.24 6.24
N ILE A 78 12.95 18.14 7.15
CA ILE A 78 12.59 16.89 7.82
C ILE A 78 12.04 15.89 6.81
N MET A 79 11.10 16.32 5.95
CA MET A 79 10.58 15.47 4.88
C MET A 79 11.70 14.98 3.97
N LYS A 80 12.55 15.87 3.45
CA LYS A 80 13.68 15.48 2.60
C LYS A 80 14.59 14.49 3.30
N LYS A 81 14.95 14.70 4.58
CA LYS A 81 15.77 13.76 5.36
C LYS A 81 15.16 12.36 5.44
N SER A 82 13.85 12.28 5.63
CA SER A 82 13.12 11.01 5.78
C SER A 82 12.72 10.35 4.45
N ILE A 83 13.02 10.96 3.31
CA ILE A 83 12.69 10.43 1.97
C ILE A 83 13.98 10.19 1.18
N PRO A 84 14.27 8.94 0.77
CA PRO A 84 15.38 8.63 -0.13
C PRO A 84 15.28 9.40 -1.44
N GLU A 85 16.41 9.84 -1.98
CA GLU A 85 16.47 10.67 -3.19
C GLU A 85 15.76 10.03 -4.40
N ALA A 86 15.88 8.71 -4.57
CA ALA A 86 15.19 7.95 -5.62
C ALA A 86 13.65 8.08 -5.57
N LEU A 87 13.09 8.32 -4.37
CA LEU A 87 11.65 8.46 -4.14
C LEU A 87 11.17 9.92 -4.15
N ARG A 88 12.10 10.89 -4.03
CA ARG A 88 11.76 12.33 -4.06
C ARG A 88 11.28 12.80 -5.42
N GLY A 89 11.80 12.22 -6.51
CA GLY A 89 11.43 12.62 -7.87
C GLY A 89 11.98 13.98 -8.28
N THR A 90 11.86 14.29 -9.57
CA THR A 90 12.54 15.43 -10.20
C THR A 90 11.97 16.79 -9.81
N MET A 91 10.71 16.86 -9.39
CA MET A 91 10.04 18.11 -9.02
C MET A 91 10.22 18.49 -7.54
N SER A 92 10.84 17.62 -6.72
CA SER A 92 11.03 17.90 -5.29
C SER A 92 12.01 19.06 -5.02
N GLU A 93 12.88 19.37 -5.98
CA GLU A 93 13.86 20.45 -5.84
C GLU A 93 13.27 21.84 -6.08
N THR A 94 12.23 21.94 -6.92
CA THR A 94 11.59 23.21 -7.27
C THR A 94 10.48 23.62 -6.30
N LEU A 95 9.97 22.68 -5.51
CA LEU A 95 8.93 22.93 -4.51
C LEU A 95 9.52 23.59 -3.25
N THR A 96 9.16 24.85 -3.04
CA THR A 96 9.62 25.66 -1.91
C THR A 96 8.66 25.63 -0.71
N LYS A 97 7.40 25.23 -0.92
CA LYS A 97 6.40 25.11 0.15
C LYS A 97 6.28 23.67 0.63
N ALA A 98 6.25 23.49 1.95
CA ALA A 98 6.11 22.21 2.61
C ALA A 98 4.79 21.51 2.24
N LYS A 99 3.68 22.26 2.22
CA LYS A 99 2.35 21.75 1.84
C LYS A 99 2.36 21.19 0.42
N ASP A 100 2.83 21.97 -0.55
CA ASP A 100 2.94 21.55 -1.95
C ASP A 100 3.87 20.34 -2.11
N PHE A 101 4.97 20.29 -1.36
CA PHE A 101 5.90 19.16 -1.33
C PHE A 101 5.21 17.88 -0.82
N LEU A 102 4.49 17.96 0.30
CA LEU A 102 3.78 16.82 0.86
C LEU A 102 2.68 16.31 -0.09
N GLU A 103 1.90 17.22 -0.68
CA GLU A 103 0.88 16.87 -1.68
C GLU A 103 1.48 16.21 -2.93
N TYR A 104 2.65 16.67 -3.38
CA TYR A 104 3.35 16.07 -4.52
C TYR A 104 3.78 14.63 -4.21
N ILE A 105 4.37 14.39 -3.04
CA ILE A 105 4.75 13.04 -2.61
C ILE A 105 3.50 12.17 -2.48
N GLU A 106 2.44 12.67 -1.83
CA GLU A 106 1.17 11.94 -1.68
C GLU A 106 0.58 11.51 -3.04
N LYS A 107 0.53 12.43 -4.02
CA LYS A 107 0.05 12.11 -5.37
C LYS A 107 0.89 11.00 -6.04
N ARG A 108 2.21 11.01 -5.84
CA ARG A 108 3.09 9.97 -6.42
C ARG A 108 2.81 8.60 -5.81
N PHE A 109 2.60 8.53 -4.50
CA PHE A 109 2.31 7.26 -3.81
C PHE A 109 0.90 6.75 -4.07
N VAL A 110 -0.11 7.63 -4.11
CA VAL A 110 -1.48 7.26 -4.54
C VAL A 110 -1.49 6.73 -5.98
N ASN A 111 -0.72 7.33 -6.89
CA ASN A 111 -0.59 6.82 -8.26
C ASN A 111 0.08 5.45 -8.30
N ASN A 112 1.07 5.20 -7.44
CA ASN A 112 1.71 3.90 -7.31
C ASN A 112 0.73 2.85 -6.75
N GLU A 113 -0.01 3.16 -5.69
CA GLU A 113 -1.03 2.28 -5.13
C GLU A 113 -2.08 1.87 -6.19
N LYS A 114 -2.56 2.83 -6.99
CA LYS A 114 -3.49 2.54 -8.09
C LYS A 114 -2.90 1.62 -9.16
N ALA A 115 -1.65 1.86 -9.55
CA ALA A 115 -0.95 1.01 -10.51
C ALA A 115 -0.73 -0.40 -9.94
N GLU A 116 -0.33 -0.52 -8.68
CA GLU A 116 -0.14 -1.78 -7.98
C GLU A 116 -1.44 -2.57 -7.85
N ILE A 117 -2.55 -1.92 -7.46
CA ILE A 117 -3.89 -2.51 -7.49
C ILE A 117 -4.21 -3.07 -8.88
N GLY A 118 -3.97 -2.28 -9.93
CA GLY A 118 -4.20 -2.70 -11.32
C GLY A 118 -3.39 -3.93 -11.72
N THR A 119 -2.10 -3.97 -11.36
CA THR A 119 -1.22 -5.12 -11.61
C THR A 119 -1.66 -6.35 -10.82
N LEU A 120 -1.98 -6.20 -9.53
CA LEU A 120 -2.44 -7.31 -8.69
C LEU A 120 -3.77 -7.89 -9.18
N LEU A 121 -4.74 -7.03 -9.56
CA LEU A 121 -6.01 -7.48 -10.15
C LEU A 121 -5.80 -8.19 -11.48
N THR A 122 -4.94 -7.65 -12.35
CA THR A 122 -4.61 -8.29 -13.63
C THR A 122 -4.02 -9.67 -13.38
N ASN A 123 -3.07 -9.80 -12.46
CA ASN A 123 -2.48 -11.09 -12.10
C ASN A 123 -3.54 -12.04 -11.55
N LEU A 124 -4.38 -11.60 -10.61
CA LEU A 124 -5.43 -12.42 -10.02
C LEU A 124 -6.43 -12.94 -11.08
N ILE A 125 -6.85 -12.11 -12.02
CA ILE A 125 -7.86 -12.45 -13.03
C ILE A 125 -7.27 -13.25 -14.21
N SER A 126 -6.01 -13.01 -14.57
CA SER A 126 -5.36 -13.66 -15.72
C SER A 126 -4.65 -14.96 -15.38
N LYS A 127 -4.21 -15.13 -14.13
CA LYS A 127 -3.51 -16.35 -13.70
C LYS A 127 -4.44 -17.55 -13.85
N ARG A 128 -3.90 -18.65 -14.37
CA ARG A 128 -4.61 -19.92 -14.56
C ARG A 128 -3.78 -21.03 -13.97
N TYR A 129 -4.43 -21.99 -13.32
CA TYR A 129 -3.78 -23.24 -12.98
C TYR A 129 -3.75 -24.11 -14.23
N THR A 130 -2.57 -24.57 -14.66
CA THR A 130 -2.43 -25.39 -15.87
C THR A 130 -2.70 -26.88 -15.61
N GLY A 131 -2.83 -27.29 -14.35
CA GLY A 131 -2.89 -28.70 -13.94
C GLY A 131 -1.52 -29.33 -13.71
N GLU A 132 -0.45 -28.53 -13.78
CA GLU A 132 0.91 -28.93 -13.43
C GLU A 132 1.36 -28.20 -12.16
N GLY A 133 2.01 -28.92 -11.25
CA GLY A 133 2.45 -28.41 -9.96
C GLY A 133 1.55 -28.84 -8.81
N ASN A 134 1.55 -28.06 -7.73
CA ASN A 134 0.78 -28.32 -6.52
C ASN A 134 -0.40 -27.34 -6.45
N ILE A 135 -1.64 -27.84 -6.54
CA ILE A 135 -2.84 -27.00 -6.51
C ILE A 135 -3.00 -26.22 -5.21
N ARG A 136 -2.55 -26.76 -4.07
CA ARG A 136 -2.62 -26.04 -2.79
C ARG A 136 -1.71 -24.82 -2.79
N GLU A 137 -0.47 -24.95 -3.28
CA GLU A 137 0.45 -23.81 -3.43
C GLU A 137 -0.13 -22.74 -4.36
N TYR A 138 -0.76 -23.16 -5.47
CA TYR A 138 -1.45 -22.25 -6.39
C TYR A 138 -2.56 -21.44 -5.69
N ILE A 139 -3.42 -22.10 -4.90
CA ILE A 139 -4.52 -21.42 -4.17
C ILE A 139 -3.96 -20.49 -3.09
N MET A 140 -2.89 -20.88 -2.39
CA MET A 140 -2.21 -20.00 -1.43
C MET A 140 -1.65 -18.74 -2.12
N GLU A 141 -1.10 -18.86 -3.32
CA GLU A 141 -0.62 -17.71 -4.09
C GLU A 141 -1.76 -16.76 -4.47
N MET A 142 -2.91 -17.30 -4.92
CA MET A 142 -4.12 -16.50 -5.20
C MET A 142 -4.60 -15.75 -3.94
N SER A 143 -4.56 -16.41 -2.79
CA SER A 143 -4.95 -15.83 -1.49
C SER A 143 -3.98 -14.75 -1.02
N HIS A 144 -2.69 -14.91 -1.31
CA HIS A 144 -1.67 -13.90 -1.05
C HIS A 144 -1.90 -12.64 -1.89
N LEU A 145 -2.23 -12.79 -3.17
CA LEU A 145 -2.60 -11.65 -4.04
C LEU A 145 -3.82 -10.91 -3.50
N ALA A 146 -4.88 -11.63 -3.08
CA ALA A 146 -6.06 -11.02 -2.45
C ALA A 146 -5.71 -10.29 -1.14
N SER A 147 -4.82 -10.84 -0.32
CA SER A 147 -4.36 -10.21 0.92
C SER A 147 -3.61 -8.90 0.66
N LYS A 148 -2.80 -8.84 -0.41
CA LYS A 148 -2.15 -7.59 -0.84
C LYS A 148 -3.16 -6.54 -1.30
N LEU A 149 -4.18 -6.94 -2.08
CA LEU A 149 -5.26 -6.04 -2.49
C LEU A 149 -6.01 -5.47 -1.27
N LYS A 150 -6.27 -6.31 -0.26
CA LYS A 150 -6.88 -5.89 1.01
C LYS A 150 -6.04 -4.85 1.74
N ALA A 151 -4.71 -5.01 1.77
CA ALA A 151 -3.80 -4.02 2.35
C ALA A 151 -3.86 -2.65 1.62
N LEU A 152 -4.19 -2.67 0.32
CA LEU A 152 -4.42 -1.48 -0.51
C LEU A 152 -5.89 -1.00 -0.49
N LYS A 153 -6.68 -1.42 0.51
CA LYS A 153 -8.11 -1.09 0.72
C LYS A 153 -9.06 -1.60 -0.37
N LEU A 154 -8.64 -2.57 -1.19
CA LEU A 154 -9.51 -3.29 -2.10
C LEU A 154 -9.76 -4.68 -1.52
N ASP A 155 -10.82 -4.80 -0.73
CA ASP A 155 -11.18 -6.07 -0.09
C ASP A 155 -11.96 -6.95 -1.07
N LEU A 156 -11.54 -8.21 -1.20
CA LEU A 156 -12.25 -9.23 -1.96
C LEU A 156 -12.95 -10.14 -0.97
N SER A 157 -14.24 -10.37 -1.14
CA SER A 157 -14.94 -11.34 -0.32
C SER A 157 -14.36 -12.75 -0.52
N GLU A 158 -14.42 -13.58 0.52
CA GLU A 158 -13.97 -14.97 0.43
C GLU A 158 -14.71 -15.72 -0.70
N ASP A 159 -16.03 -15.51 -0.82
CA ASP A 159 -16.84 -16.07 -1.91
C ASP A 159 -16.29 -15.68 -3.30
N LEU A 160 -15.93 -14.41 -3.50
CA LEU A 160 -15.37 -13.95 -4.78
C LEU A 160 -14.01 -14.61 -5.05
N LEU A 161 -13.16 -14.73 -4.03
CA LEU A 161 -11.87 -15.41 -4.18
C LEU A 161 -12.04 -16.89 -4.54
N VAL A 162 -12.99 -17.58 -3.90
CA VAL A 162 -13.33 -18.98 -4.20
C VAL A 162 -13.79 -19.12 -5.64
N HIS A 163 -14.69 -18.26 -6.10
CA HIS A 163 -15.13 -18.25 -7.49
C HIS A 163 -14.00 -17.94 -8.48
N LEU A 164 -13.11 -16.98 -8.16
CA LEU A 164 -11.95 -16.65 -8.98
C LEU A 164 -11.00 -17.84 -9.11
N VAL A 165 -10.74 -18.54 -8.01
CA VAL A 165 -9.95 -19.78 -8.04
C VAL A 165 -10.63 -20.81 -8.92
N LEU A 166 -11.92 -21.10 -8.72
CA LEU A 166 -12.65 -22.09 -9.52
C LEU A 166 -12.61 -21.80 -11.02
N ILE A 167 -12.86 -20.56 -11.47
CA ILE A 167 -12.82 -20.23 -12.90
C ILE A 167 -11.39 -20.28 -13.47
N SER A 168 -10.38 -20.13 -12.62
CA SER A 168 -8.97 -20.16 -13.02
C SER A 168 -8.39 -21.57 -13.17
N LEU A 169 -9.07 -22.60 -12.62
CA LEU A 169 -8.65 -23.99 -12.72
C LEU A 169 -8.75 -24.51 -14.16
N SER A 170 -7.77 -25.34 -14.55
CA SER A 170 -7.72 -25.95 -15.88
C SER A 170 -8.99 -26.74 -16.22
N THR A 171 -9.14 -27.07 -17.51
CA THR A 171 -10.26 -27.90 -18.00
C THR A 171 -10.28 -29.31 -17.42
N GLN A 172 -9.16 -29.80 -16.87
CA GLN A 172 -9.09 -31.08 -16.17
C GLN A 172 -10.07 -31.10 -14.97
N PHE A 173 -10.25 -29.96 -14.30
CA PHE A 173 -11.20 -29.79 -13.19
C PHE A 173 -12.64 -29.50 -13.65
N SER A 174 -13.02 -29.85 -14.88
CA SER A 174 -14.37 -29.54 -15.41
C SER A 174 -15.49 -30.21 -14.60
N GLN A 175 -15.37 -31.50 -14.29
CA GLN A 175 -16.36 -32.22 -13.49
C GLN A 175 -16.47 -31.65 -12.07
N PHE A 176 -15.33 -31.35 -11.45
CA PHE A 176 -15.24 -30.68 -10.16
C PHE A 176 -16.01 -29.34 -10.13
N LYS A 177 -15.81 -28.50 -11.15
CA LYS A 177 -16.53 -27.22 -11.30
C LYS A 177 -18.04 -27.40 -11.46
N VAL A 178 -18.47 -28.43 -12.20
CA VAL A 178 -19.92 -28.75 -12.32
C VAL A 178 -20.48 -29.18 -10.97
N SER A 179 -19.77 -30.03 -10.23
CA SER A 179 -20.17 -30.46 -8.88
C SER A 179 -20.37 -29.25 -7.95
N TYR A 180 -19.41 -28.32 -7.92
CA TYR A 180 -19.53 -27.09 -7.13
C TYR A 180 -20.72 -26.21 -7.56
N ASN A 181 -21.01 -26.10 -8.85
CA ASN A 181 -22.13 -25.28 -9.33
C ASN A 181 -23.50 -25.90 -9.03
N CYS A 182 -23.58 -27.22 -8.82
CA CYS A 182 -24.84 -27.92 -8.53
C CYS A 182 -25.21 -27.90 -7.04
N GLN A 183 -24.27 -27.65 -6.15
CA GLN A 183 -24.52 -27.52 -4.71
C GLN A 183 -25.02 -26.12 -4.35
N LYS A 184 -25.80 -26.02 -3.27
CA LYS A 184 -26.35 -24.75 -2.77
C LYS A 184 -25.42 -24.03 -1.78
N GLU A 185 -24.45 -24.76 -1.23
CA GLU A 185 -23.53 -24.27 -0.21
C GLU A 185 -22.31 -23.63 -0.89
N THR A 186 -21.87 -22.49 -0.35
CA THR A 186 -20.58 -21.90 -0.70
C THR A 186 -19.49 -22.54 0.13
N TRP A 187 -18.31 -22.72 -0.46
CA TRP A 187 -17.15 -23.22 0.27
C TRP A 187 -16.33 -22.07 0.83
N SER A 188 -15.77 -22.27 2.01
CA SER A 188 -14.61 -21.52 2.47
C SER A 188 -13.39 -21.85 1.61
N LEU A 189 -12.38 -20.99 1.68
CA LEU A 189 -11.12 -21.22 0.98
C LEU A 189 -10.43 -22.52 1.44
N ASN A 190 -10.55 -22.88 2.71
CA ASN A 190 -9.97 -24.10 3.26
C ASN A 190 -10.66 -25.36 2.73
N GLU A 191 -11.99 -25.35 2.63
CA GLU A 191 -12.76 -26.43 2.03
C GLU A 191 -12.41 -26.58 0.54
N LEU A 192 -12.33 -25.47 -0.19
CA LEU A 192 -11.90 -25.47 -1.59
C LEU A 192 -10.51 -26.11 -1.75
N ILE A 193 -9.53 -25.72 -0.92
CA ILE A 193 -8.18 -26.32 -0.94
C ILE A 193 -8.27 -27.84 -0.71
N SER A 194 -9.03 -28.28 0.28
CA SER A 194 -9.17 -29.70 0.61
C SER A 194 -9.73 -30.49 -0.57
N HIS A 195 -10.83 -30.01 -1.16
CA HIS A 195 -11.48 -30.68 -2.27
C HIS A 195 -10.63 -30.65 -3.56
N CYS A 196 -9.93 -29.54 -3.83
CA CYS A 196 -9.01 -29.45 -4.96
C CYS A 196 -7.82 -30.42 -4.84
N VAL A 197 -7.25 -30.58 -3.64
CA VAL A 197 -6.15 -31.53 -3.41
C VAL A 197 -6.62 -32.97 -3.62
N GLN A 198 -7.79 -33.32 -3.08
CA GLN A 198 -8.37 -34.65 -3.27
C GLN A 198 -8.62 -34.95 -4.76
N GLU A 199 -9.15 -34.00 -5.51
CA GLU A 199 -9.38 -34.16 -6.94
C GLU A 199 -8.08 -34.28 -7.75
N GLU A 200 -7.03 -33.54 -7.37
CA GLU A 200 -5.70 -33.69 -7.97
C GLU A 200 -5.10 -35.09 -7.74
N GLU A 201 -5.28 -35.66 -6.55
CA GLU A 201 -4.84 -37.02 -6.23
C GLU A 201 -5.58 -38.07 -7.07
N ARG A 202 -6.89 -37.90 -7.30
CA ARG A 202 -7.66 -38.77 -8.20
C ARG A 202 -7.10 -38.77 -9.62
N PHE A 203 -6.77 -37.60 -10.18
CA PHE A 203 -6.14 -37.53 -11.50
C PHE A 203 -4.77 -38.23 -11.58
N LYS A 204 -3.99 -38.23 -10.49
CA LYS A 204 -2.71 -38.95 -10.44
C LYS A 204 -2.92 -40.46 -10.42
N GLN A 205 -3.96 -40.95 -9.73
CA GLN A 205 -4.30 -42.37 -9.69
C GLN A 205 -4.79 -42.87 -11.05
N ASP A 206 -5.74 -42.17 -11.68
CA ASP A 206 -6.30 -42.54 -13.00
C ASP A 206 -5.22 -42.63 -14.10
N LYS A 207 -4.24 -41.71 -14.09
CA LYS A 207 -3.10 -41.75 -15.02
C LYS A 207 -2.20 -42.97 -14.82
N THR A 208 -2.07 -43.43 -13.59
CA THR A 208 -1.22 -44.58 -13.24
C THR A 208 -1.92 -45.89 -13.63
N GLU A 209 -3.23 -45.99 -13.44
CA GLU A 209 -4.02 -47.16 -13.84
C GLU A 209 -4.10 -47.33 -15.37
N CYS A 210 -4.33 -46.26 -16.13
CA CYS A 210 -4.32 -46.30 -17.60
C CYS A 210 -2.97 -46.69 -18.21
N ALA A 211 -1.85 -46.43 -17.51
CA ALA A 211 -0.52 -46.81 -17.98
C ALA A 211 -0.18 -48.29 -17.71
N ILE A 212 -0.96 -48.97 -16.86
CA ILE A 212 -0.72 -50.35 -16.42
C ILE A 212 -1.68 -51.35 -17.10
N SER A 213 -2.73 -50.88 -17.77
CA SER A 213 -3.66 -51.74 -18.52
C SER A 213 -3.12 -52.04 -19.93
N PRO A 214 -2.82 -53.32 -20.28
CA PRO A 214 -2.25 -53.71 -21.57
C PRO A 214 -3.24 -53.70 -22.74
#